data_AF-A0A9C9TH57-F1
#
_entry.id   AF-A0A9C9TH57-F1
#
_cell.length_a   1.000
_cell.length_b   1.000
_cell.length_c   1.000
_cell.angle_alpha   90.00
_cell.angle_beta   90.00
_cell.angle_gamma   90.00
#
_symmetry.space_group_name_H-M   'P 1'
#
loop_
_entity.id
_entity.type
_entity.pdbx_description
1 polymer ?
#
loop_
_entity_poly.entity_id
_entity_poly.type
_entity_poly.pdbx_seq_one_letter_code
_entity_poly.pdbx_strand_id
1 'polypeptide(L)'
;MRTCRRAAASSAAKHWTRAVLTDFGSEGETATNLLPFPRQNSSHFSIVSFDRRELSEILKIYGRMVAAGEWRDYAIDTLKDRAVFSVFRRASEMPLYRVEKNPKLARKQGAYQVVAAGGLVMKRGHDLTAVLRVFDKGLKLAENG
;
A
#
# COMPACT_ATOMS: atom_id res chain seq x y z
N MET A 1 7.85 -18.03 -30.84
CA MET A 1 9.31 -18.30 -30.91
C MET A 1 9.97 -17.18 -31.69
N ARG A 2 11.06 -16.61 -31.14
CA ARG A 2 11.96 -15.56 -31.69
C ARG A 2 11.35 -14.14 -31.68
N THR A 3 12.01 -13.08 -31.21
CA THR A 3 13.42 -12.90 -30.79
C THR A 3 13.58 -11.58 -30.03
N CYS A 4 14.48 -11.59 -29.04
CA CYS A 4 15.13 -10.43 -28.46
C CYS A 4 15.66 -9.44 -29.51
N ARG A 5 15.70 -8.16 -29.17
CA ARG A 5 16.77 -7.28 -29.61
C ARG A 5 17.32 -6.47 -28.43
N ARG A 6 18.62 -6.66 -28.24
CA ARG A 6 19.54 -6.04 -27.28
C ARG A 6 20.36 -5.00 -28.06
N ALA A 7 20.68 -3.87 -27.45
CA ALA A 7 21.81 -2.99 -27.81
C ALA A 7 22.28 -2.36 -26.49
N ALA A 8 23.39 -2.82 -25.91
CA ALA A 8 24.77 -2.37 -26.16
C ALA A 8 25.07 -1.09 -25.35
N ALA A 9 25.79 -1.21 -24.22
CA ALA A 9 27.25 -1.01 -24.08
C ALA A 9 27.55 0.47 -23.76
N SER A 10 28.56 0.90 -23.00
CA SER A 10 29.71 0.27 -22.36
C SER A 10 30.17 1.16 -21.20
N SER A 11 30.91 0.55 -20.29
CA SER A 11 31.45 1.07 -19.05
C SER A 11 32.70 1.94 -19.21
N ALA A 12 32.96 2.70 -18.14
CA ALA A 12 34.26 3.04 -17.56
C ALA A 12 35.07 4.22 -18.13
N ALA A 13 35.09 5.27 -17.30
CA ALA A 13 36.27 5.89 -16.67
C ALA A 13 37.41 6.38 -17.56
N LYS A 14 37.84 7.63 -17.30
CA LYS A 14 39.22 7.95 -16.91
C LYS A 14 39.29 9.43 -16.46
N HIS A 15 40.36 9.74 -15.73
CA HIS A 15 41.16 10.97 -15.70
C HIS A 15 40.49 12.36 -15.73
N TRP A 16 40.34 12.97 -14.56
CA TRP A 16 40.49 14.43 -14.44
C TRP A 16 41.72 14.71 -13.59
N THR A 17 42.78 15.19 -14.23
CA THR A 17 43.97 15.73 -13.56
C THR A 17 44.07 17.20 -13.95
N ARG A 18 44.03 18.05 -12.92
CA ARG A 18 44.86 19.25 -12.73
C ARG A 18 44.69 20.41 -13.73
N ALA A 19 44.02 21.45 -13.27
CA ALA A 19 44.42 22.83 -13.53
C ALA A 19 44.36 23.60 -12.21
N VAL A 20 45.51 24.11 -11.80
CA VAL A 20 45.74 24.99 -10.66
C VAL A 20 45.86 26.41 -11.19
N LEU A 21 45.45 27.36 -10.36
CA LEU A 21 45.73 28.80 -10.36
C LEU A 21 44.81 29.71 -11.20
N THR A 22 43.87 30.35 -10.50
CA THR A 22 43.79 31.81 -10.51
C THR A 22 43.27 32.33 -9.17
N ASP A 23 44.11 33.18 -8.59
CA ASP A 23 43.85 34.31 -7.70
C ASP A 23 43.08 34.14 -6.38
N PHE A 24 43.83 34.40 -5.30
CA PHE A 24 43.38 34.47 -3.92
C PHE A 24 42.97 35.93 -3.64
N GLY A 25 41.67 36.19 -3.58
CA GLY A 25 41.08 37.48 -3.24
C GLY A 25 40.05 37.32 -2.12
N SER A 26 40.21 38.12 -1.08
CA SER A 26 39.57 38.08 0.23
C SER A 26 38.13 38.61 0.25
N GLU A 27 37.47 38.32 1.38
CA GLU A 27 36.31 38.97 2.00
C GLU A 27 34.94 38.32 1.79
N GLY A 28 34.30 38.03 2.93
CA GLY A 28 33.20 37.10 3.05
C GLY A 28 31.83 37.72 2.89
N GLU A 29 30.86 36.86 2.58
CA GLU A 29 29.51 37.00 3.10
C GLU A 29 28.84 35.63 3.03
N THR A 30 28.51 35.08 4.20
CA THR A 30 27.77 33.82 4.35
C THR A 30 26.32 34.03 3.92
N ALA A 31 26.06 34.00 2.62
CA ALA A 31 24.70 33.95 2.10
C ALA A 31 24.20 32.50 2.17
N THR A 32 23.72 32.09 3.34
CA THR A 32 22.79 30.96 3.50
C THR A 32 21.49 31.31 2.79
N ASN A 33 21.49 31.23 1.45
CA ASN A 33 20.29 31.39 0.65
C ASN A 33 19.52 30.05 0.69
N LEU A 34 19.05 29.69 1.88
CA LEU A 34 18.09 28.61 2.08
C LEU A 34 16.77 29.10 1.52
N LEU A 35 16.51 28.81 0.24
CA LEU A 35 15.18 28.94 -0.31
C LEU A 35 14.25 28.04 0.51
N PRO A 36 13.27 28.57 1.27
CA PRO A 36 12.31 27.72 1.95
C PRO A 36 11.57 26.94 0.87
N PHE A 37 11.55 25.60 0.98
CA PHE A 37 10.73 24.77 0.11
C PHE A 37 9.31 25.35 0.11
N PRO A 38 8.73 25.67 -1.05
CA PRO A 38 7.37 26.19 -1.10
C PRO A 38 6.52 25.15 -0.40
N ARG A 39 5.95 25.52 0.75
CA ARG A 39 4.91 24.73 1.40
C ARG A 39 3.78 24.71 0.40
N GLN A 40 3.74 23.67 -0.44
CA GLN A 40 2.57 23.37 -1.21
C GLN A 40 1.48 23.24 -0.16
N ASN A 41 0.60 24.24 -0.10
CA ASN A 41 -0.65 24.16 0.63
C ASN A 41 -1.38 23.01 -0.03
N SER A 42 -1.08 21.82 0.45
CA SER A 42 -1.68 20.58 0.05
C SER A 42 -3.09 20.80 0.53
N SER A 43 -3.98 21.26 -0.35
CA SER A 43 -5.41 21.13 -0.10
C SER A 43 -5.59 19.64 0.15
N HIS A 44 -5.62 19.26 1.43
CA HIS A 44 -5.53 17.88 1.87
C HIS A 44 -6.79 17.20 1.34
N PHE A 45 -6.73 16.65 0.13
CA PHE A 45 -7.70 15.66 -0.29
C PHE A 45 -7.61 14.56 0.76
N SER A 46 -8.63 14.45 1.61
CA SER A 46 -8.66 13.46 2.67
C SER A 46 -8.84 12.08 2.04
N ILE A 47 -7.74 11.49 1.60
CA ILE A 47 -7.70 10.11 1.14
C ILE A 47 -7.98 9.23 2.34
N VAL A 48 -8.89 8.28 2.18
CA VAL A 48 -9.16 7.30 3.23
C VAL A 48 -8.17 6.16 3.10
N SER A 49 -7.45 5.89 4.18
CA SER A 49 -6.50 4.80 4.28
C SER A 49 -6.70 3.98 5.56
N PHE A 50 -6.15 2.78 5.57
CA PHE A 50 -6.01 1.99 6.79
C PHE A 50 -4.89 2.55 7.64
N ASP A 51 -5.10 2.62 8.95
CA ASP A 51 -4.02 2.95 9.88
C ASP A 51 -3.07 1.76 10.06
N ARG A 52 -1.95 1.98 10.75
CA ARG A 52 -0.95 0.92 10.99
C ARG A 52 -1.52 -0.28 11.76
N ARG A 53 -2.37 -0.04 12.76
CA ARG A 53 -2.95 -1.10 13.61
C ARG A 53 -3.97 -1.91 12.81
N GLU A 54 -4.85 -1.24 12.07
CA GLU A 54 -5.82 -1.83 11.17
C GLU A 54 -5.14 -2.70 10.11
N LEU A 55 -4.11 -2.18 9.46
CA LEU A 55 -3.34 -2.94 8.48
C LEU A 55 -2.65 -4.15 9.12
N SER A 56 -2.12 -4.00 10.34
CA SER A 56 -1.52 -5.12 11.08
C SER A 56 -2.54 -6.23 11.34
N GLU A 57 -3.77 -5.90 11.74
CA GLU A 57 -4.83 -6.90 11.96
C GLU A 57 -5.23 -7.61 10.67
N ILE A 58 -5.39 -6.88 9.57
CA ILE A 58 -5.69 -7.47 8.26
C ILE A 58 -4.56 -8.41 7.81
N LEU A 59 -3.31 -7.96 7.91
CA LEU A 59 -2.14 -8.73 7.50
C LEU A 59 -1.89 -9.97 8.36
N LYS A 60 -2.23 -9.94 9.66
CA LYS A 60 -2.20 -11.14 10.52
C LYS A 60 -3.09 -12.25 9.98
N ILE A 61 -4.31 -11.92 9.55
CA ILE A 61 -5.23 -12.90 8.96
C ILE A 61 -4.73 -13.35 7.60
N TYR A 62 -4.27 -12.40 6.79
CA TYR A 62 -3.67 -12.71 5.50
C TYR A 62 -2.56 -13.75 5.63
N GLY A 63 -1.61 -13.54 6.55
CA GLY A 63 -0.54 -14.50 6.82
C GLY A 63 -1.03 -15.89 7.20
N ARG A 64 -2.06 -16.00 8.07
CA ARG A 64 -2.66 -17.30 8.43
C ARG A 64 -3.30 -18.00 7.23
N MET A 65 -4.01 -17.26 6.37
CA MET A 65 -4.68 -17.82 5.19
C MET A 65 -3.70 -18.18 4.07
N VAL A 66 -2.59 -17.44 3.94
CA VAL A 66 -1.47 -17.79 3.06
C VAL A 66 -0.79 -19.08 3.54
N ALA A 67 -0.58 -19.22 4.86
CA ALA A 67 -0.03 -20.44 5.43
C ALA A 67 -0.95 -21.66 5.20
N ALA A 68 -2.27 -21.45 5.20
CA ALA A 68 -3.26 -22.47 4.83
C ALA A 68 -3.35 -22.72 3.31
N GLY A 69 -2.63 -21.95 2.47
CA GLY A 69 -2.66 -22.07 1.01
C GLY A 69 -3.91 -21.51 0.33
N GLU A 70 -4.80 -20.87 1.09
CA GLU A 70 -6.07 -20.32 0.61
C GLU A 70 -5.89 -19.02 -0.16
N TRP A 71 -4.99 -18.15 0.29
CA TRP A 71 -4.79 -16.82 -0.29
C TRP A 71 -3.40 -16.70 -0.92
N ARG A 72 -3.28 -15.92 -2.00
CA ARG A 72 -2.01 -15.81 -2.75
C ARG A 72 -1.59 -14.39 -3.06
N ASP A 73 -2.55 -13.48 -3.24
CA ASP A 73 -2.26 -12.10 -3.61
C ASP A 73 -3.25 -11.13 -2.95
N TYR A 74 -2.87 -9.86 -2.86
CA TYR A 74 -3.69 -8.79 -2.31
C TYR A 74 -3.46 -7.46 -3.02
N ALA A 75 -4.46 -6.60 -2.99
CA ALA A 75 -4.37 -5.21 -3.43
C ALA A 75 -4.91 -4.27 -2.35
N ILE A 76 -4.31 -3.08 -2.25
CA ILE A 76 -4.74 -2.03 -1.33
C ILE A 76 -5.10 -0.80 -2.14
N ASP A 77 -6.39 -0.48 -2.17
CA ASP A 77 -6.90 0.70 -2.87
C ASP A 77 -7.23 1.78 -1.85
N THR A 78 -6.58 2.93 -1.95
CA THR A 78 -6.87 4.12 -1.15
C THR A 78 -7.69 5.10 -1.99
N LEU A 79 -9.01 5.10 -1.82
CA LEU A 79 -9.89 6.00 -2.54
C LEU A 79 -10.25 7.23 -1.67
N LYS A 80 -10.88 8.22 -2.32
CA LYS A 80 -11.34 9.45 -1.65
C LYS A 80 -12.35 9.17 -0.52
N ASP A 81 -13.21 8.18 -0.70
CA ASP A 81 -14.32 7.92 0.24
C ASP A 81 -14.14 6.66 1.08
N ARG A 82 -13.27 5.74 0.65
CA ARG A 82 -13.06 4.46 1.32
C ARG A 82 -11.66 3.91 1.05
N ALA A 83 -11.16 3.10 1.97
CA ALA A 83 -10.02 2.22 1.73
C ALA A 83 -10.52 0.79 1.50
N VAL A 84 -9.89 0.06 0.58
CA VAL A 84 -10.24 -1.33 0.26
C VAL A 84 -8.99 -2.19 0.31
N PHE A 85 -9.08 -3.31 1.02
CA PHE A 85 -8.10 -4.38 0.97
C PHE A 85 -8.74 -5.58 0.26
N SER A 86 -8.29 -5.84 -0.95
CA SER A 86 -8.81 -6.90 -1.83
C SER A 86 -7.91 -8.12 -1.74
N VAL A 87 -8.50 -9.30 -1.62
CA VAL A 87 -7.80 -10.58 -1.50
C VAL A 87 -8.10 -11.48 -2.69
N PHE A 88 -7.08 -12.12 -3.24
CA PHE A 88 -7.17 -12.95 -4.44
C PHE A 88 -6.60 -14.36 -4.22
N ARG A 89 -7.25 -15.34 -4.86
CA ARG A 89 -6.68 -16.69 -5.03
C ARG A 89 -5.69 -16.73 -6.20
N ARG A 90 -5.93 -15.94 -7.25
CA ARG A 90 -5.05 -15.75 -8.41
C ARG A 90 -5.12 -14.30 -8.88
N ALA A 91 -4.02 -13.77 -9.42
CA ALA A 91 -3.90 -12.35 -9.79
C ALA A 91 -4.90 -11.86 -10.86
N SER A 92 -5.47 -12.76 -11.67
CA SER A 92 -6.41 -12.41 -12.76
C SER A 92 -7.88 -12.71 -12.45
N GLU A 93 -8.20 -13.14 -11.23
CA GLU A 93 -9.57 -13.48 -10.84
C GLU A 93 -10.25 -12.35 -10.07
N MET A 94 -11.58 -12.42 -9.94
CA MET A 94 -12.34 -11.48 -9.11
C MET A 94 -11.93 -11.66 -7.64
N PRO A 95 -11.77 -10.58 -6.84
CA PRO A 95 -11.37 -10.71 -5.45
C PRO A 95 -12.36 -11.58 -4.68
N LEU A 96 -11.84 -12.52 -3.92
CA LEU A 96 -12.63 -13.42 -3.07
C LEU A 96 -13.30 -12.66 -1.94
N TYR A 97 -12.53 -11.75 -1.36
CA TYR A 97 -12.93 -10.95 -0.23
C TYR A 97 -12.40 -9.53 -0.39
N ARG A 98 -13.18 -8.57 0.10
CA ARG A 98 -12.81 -7.17 0.21
C ARG A 98 -13.10 -6.71 1.63
N VAL A 99 -12.07 -6.25 2.31
CA VAL A 99 -12.21 -5.53 3.59
C VAL A 99 -12.27 -4.05 3.25
N GLU A 100 -13.37 -3.39 3.57
CA GLU A 100 -13.55 -1.97 3.26
C GLU A 100 -13.65 -1.13 4.54
N LYS A 101 -13.03 0.05 4.50
CA LYS A 101 -13.16 1.09 5.52
C LYS A 101 -13.85 2.30 4.91
N ASN A 102 -15.03 2.65 5.42
CA ASN A 102 -15.80 3.82 5.02
C ASN A 102 -16.10 4.73 6.24
N PRO A 103 -15.33 5.81 6.44
CA PRO A 103 -15.53 6.74 7.56
C PRO A 103 -16.91 7.39 7.59
N LYS A 104 -17.58 7.56 6.45
CA LYS A 104 -18.93 8.16 6.39
C LYS A 104 -19.98 7.27 7.05
N LEU A 105 -19.75 5.95 7.10
CA LEU A 105 -20.64 4.98 7.74
C LEU A 105 -20.28 4.72 9.21
N ALA A 106 -19.18 5.29 9.70
CA ALA A 106 -18.68 5.07 11.07
C ALA A 106 -19.70 5.40 12.16
N ARG A 107 -20.52 6.43 11.96
CA ARG A 107 -21.59 6.83 12.91
C ARG A 107 -22.91 6.10 12.73
N LYS A 108 -23.05 5.29 11.68
CA LYS A 108 -24.29 4.59 11.32
C LYS A 108 -24.15 3.10 11.58
N GLN A 109 -23.68 2.37 10.56
CA GLN A 109 -23.67 0.91 10.55
C GLN A 109 -22.28 0.33 10.86
N GLY A 110 -21.28 1.20 11.05
CA GLY A 110 -19.89 0.82 11.27
C GLY A 110 -18.98 1.27 10.14
N ALA A 111 -17.72 1.56 10.49
CA ALA A 111 -16.72 1.99 9.53
C ALA A 111 -16.20 0.82 8.68
N TYR A 112 -16.31 -0.42 9.16
CA TYR A 112 -15.70 -1.58 8.54
C TYR A 112 -16.72 -2.59 8.02
N GLN A 113 -16.40 -3.21 6.90
CA GLN A 113 -17.17 -4.33 6.36
C GLN A 113 -16.29 -5.33 5.61
N VAL A 114 -16.76 -6.57 5.56
CA VAL A 114 -16.20 -7.62 4.69
C VAL A 114 -17.24 -7.98 3.65
N VAL A 115 -16.82 -7.97 2.39
CA VAL A 115 -17.63 -8.28 1.23
C VAL A 115 -17.02 -9.49 0.52
N ALA A 116 -17.82 -10.52 0.25
CA ALA A 116 -17.42 -11.68 -0.53
C ALA A 116 -17.47 -11.40 -2.05
N ALA A 117 -17.00 -12.38 -2.83
CA ALA A 117 -17.21 -12.42 -4.26
C ALA A 117 -18.70 -12.21 -4.61
N GLY A 118 -18.98 -11.44 -5.66
CA GLY A 118 -20.35 -11.11 -6.06
C GLY A 118 -21.03 -10.01 -5.24
N GLY A 119 -20.34 -9.39 -4.27
CA GLY A 119 -20.85 -8.21 -3.55
C GLY A 119 -21.67 -8.52 -2.29
N LEU A 120 -21.74 -9.79 -1.88
CA LEU A 120 -22.42 -10.18 -0.65
C LEU A 120 -21.66 -9.64 0.57
N VAL A 121 -22.33 -8.82 1.40
CA VAL A 121 -21.75 -8.33 2.67
C VAL A 121 -21.81 -9.44 3.71
N MET A 122 -20.66 -9.96 4.12
CA MET A 122 -20.56 -11.02 5.13
C MET A 122 -20.75 -10.48 6.54
N LYS A 123 -20.16 -9.31 6.83
CA LYS A 123 -20.24 -8.67 8.14
C LYS A 123 -19.93 -7.17 8.04
N ARG A 124 -20.55 -6.39 8.93
CA ARG A 124 -20.32 -4.94 9.09
C ARG A 124 -20.22 -4.61 10.59
N GLY A 125 -19.43 -3.60 10.95
CA GLY A 125 -19.27 -3.18 12.34
C GLY A 125 -18.32 -2.01 12.57
N HIS A 126 -18.28 -1.53 13.82
CA HIS A 126 -17.40 -0.44 14.26
C HIS A 126 -15.99 -0.91 14.60
N ASP A 127 -15.84 -2.17 14.98
CA ASP A 127 -14.55 -2.78 15.30
C ASP A 127 -14.09 -3.70 14.16
N LEU A 128 -12.87 -3.46 13.67
CA LEU A 128 -12.27 -4.22 12.59
C LEU A 128 -12.02 -5.67 13.02
N THR A 129 -11.51 -5.90 14.23
CA THR A 129 -11.18 -7.25 14.71
C THR A 129 -12.45 -8.12 14.77
N ALA A 130 -13.56 -7.59 15.29
CA ALA A 130 -14.83 -8.29 15.30
C ALA A 130 -15.37 -8.59 13.89
N VAL A 131 -15.19 -7.68 12.93
CA VAL A 131 -15.59 -7.89 11.53
C VAL A 131 -14.75 -8.99 10.88
N LEU A 132 -13.45 -8.99 11.13
CA LEU A 132 -12.49 -9.94 10.59
C LEU A 132 -12.67 -11.39 11.09
N ARG A 133 -13.35 -11.62 12.22
CA ARG A 133 -13.68 -12.96 12.74
C ARG A 133 -14.51 -13.84 11.80
N VAL A 134 -15.04 -13.28 10.70
CA VAL A 134 -15.69 -14.08 9.65
C VAL A 134 -14.74 -15.13 9.04
N PHE A 135 -13.45 -14.84 8.99
CA PHE A 135 -12.44 -15.73 8.40
C PHE A 135 -12.05 -16.88 9.34
N ASP A 136 -12.16 -16.69 10.66
CA ASP A 136 -11.84 -17.75 11.63
C ASP A 136 -12.82 -18.95 11.53
N LYS A 137 -14.02 -18.74 10.99
CA LYS A 137 -15.02 -19.80 10.80
C LYS A 137 -14.72 -20.71 9.60
N GLY A 138 -14.09 -20.18 8.56
CA GLY A 138 -13.73 -20.95 7.37
C GLY A 138 -12.60 -21.95 7.63
N LEU A 139 -11.66 -21.58 8.50
CA LEU A 139 -10.53 -22.45 8.89
C LEU A 139 -10.99 -23.79 9.49
N LYS A 140 -12.11 -23.80 10.24
CA LYS A 140 -12.61 -25.01 10.89
C LYS A 140 -13.16 -26.07 9.93
N LEU A 141 -13.45 -25.72 8.68
CA LEU A 141 -14.00 -26.66 7.70
C LEU A 141 -12.90 -27.35 6.87
N ALA A 142 -11.70 -26.77 6.79
CA ALA A 142 -10.60 -27.31 5.97
C ALA A 142 -9.75 -28.37 6.70
N GLU A 143 -9.79 -28.45 8.03
CA GLU A 143 -8.99 -29.42 8.82
C GLU A 143 -9.66 -30.79 9.03
N ASN A 144 -10.88 -31.02 8.53
CA ASN A 144 -11.63 -32.28 8.74
C ASN A 144 -11.82 -33.10 7.44
N GLY A 145 -10.93 -32.96 6.46
CA GLY A 145 -10.99 -33.67 5.16
C GLY A 145 -9.90 -34.72 5.01
#